data_AF-A0A4Q0YQE3-F1
#
_entry.id   AF-A0A4Q0YQE3-F1
#
_cell.length_a   1.000
_cell.length_b   1.000
_cell.length_c   1.000
_cell.angle_alpha   90.00
_cell.angle_beta   90.00
_cell.angle_gamma   90.00
#
_symmetry.space_group_name_H-M   'P 1'
#
loop_
_entity.id
_entity.type
_entity.pdbx_description
1 polymer ?
#
loop_
_entity_poly.entity_id
_entity_poly.type
_entity_poly.pdbx_seq_one_letter_code
_entity_poly.pdbx_strand_id
1 'polypeptide(L)'
;MSTERGIDIALKTLDRIYPSIIWWNEPYEAKELLLTGAVVMGSGLKSELAPLEVDTRLEVLNDGHIRLPISWAVTTSSENKAQGFEFLTYSLRPDHMANTAYNLYAYPTRDSAVHFVDEYSGKIKYPFNAQRNGKKANQVLVQDSTWYLTTKKLRQTKFELWLSDKSKEVKVRADTSPYFSRRERFQ
;
A
#
# COMPACT_ATOMS: atom_id res chain seq x y z
N MET A 1 3.32 -4.91 -19.18
CA MET A 1 4.12 -5.69 -18.21
C MET A 1 3.66 -7.15 -18.07
N SER A 2 2.82 -7.68 -18.97
CA SER A 2 2.21 -9.02 -18.85
C SER A 2 3.05 -10.19 -19.36
N THR A 3 4.36 -9.98 -19.52
CA THR A 3 5.29 -10.95 -20.09
C THR A 3 6.46 -11.14 -19.13
N GLU A 4 7.17 -12.27 -19.26
CA GLU A 4 8.39 -12.51 -18.47
C GLU A 4 9.37 -11.36 -18.59
N ARG A 5 9.65 -10.91 -19.82
CA ARG A 5 10.52 -9.77 -20.11
C ARG A 5 10.08 -8.51 -19.35
N GLY A 6 8.78 -8.25 -19.25
CA GLY A 6 8.25 -7.09 -18.54
C GLY A 6 8.52 -7.14 -17.03
N ILE A 7 8.37 -8.33 -16.43
CA ILE A 7 8.66 -8.54 -15.00
C ILE A 7 10.16 -8.49 -14.75
N ASP A 8 10.99 -9.06 -15.64
CA ASP A 8 12.44 -9.04 -15.51
C ASP A 8 13.00 -7.60 -15.52
N ILE A 9 12.40 -6.68 -16.30
CA ILE A 9 12.77 -5.25 -16.28
C ILE A 9 12.48 -4.61 -14.92
N ALA A 10 11.35 -4.96 -14.30
CA ALA A 10 10.99 -4.45 -12.97
C ALA A 10 11.95 -4.98 -11.89
N LEU A 11 12.26 -6.28 -11.92
CA LEU A 11 13.20 -6.91 -10.99
C LEU A 11 14.63 -6.36 -11.14
N LYS A 12 15.09 -6.10 -12.37
CA LYS A 12 16.37 -5.42 -12.62
C LYS A 12 16.42 -4.00 -12.07
N THR A 13 15.28 -3.32 -12.01
CA THR A 13 15.21 -1.99 -11.38
C THR A 13 15.34 -2.13 -9.87
N LEU A 14 14.68 -3.14 -9.29
CA LEU A 14 14.72 -3.46 -7.86
C LEU A 14 16.13 -3.90 -7.40
N ASP A 15 16.90 -4.59 -8.26
CA ASP A 15 18.30 -4.95 -8.00
C ASP A 15 19.16 -3.77 -7.59
N ARG A 16 18.92 -2.60 -8.20
CA ARG A 16 19.72 -1.38 -7.98
C ARG A 16 19.59 -0.86 -6.55
N ILE A 17 18.49 -1.16 -5.88
CA ILE A 17 18.18 -0.67 -4.54
C ILE A 17 18.11 -1.78 -3.50
N TYR A 18 18.13 -3.06 -3.90
CA TYR A 18 18.00 -4.21 -3.01
C TYR A 18 18.86 -4.17 -1.73
N PRO A 19 20.15 -3.81 -1.78
CA PRO A 19 20.99 -3.77 -0.57
C PRO A 19 20.53 -2.78 0.50
N SER A 20 19.69 -1.82 0.11
CA SER A 20 19.17 -0.75 0.98
C SER A 20 17.72 -0.96 1.41
N ILE A 21 17.08 -2.06 1.01
CA ILE A 21 15.68 -2.34 1.36
C ILE A 21 15.60 -3.08 2.70
N ILE A 22 14.72 -2.60 3.58
CA ILE A 22 14.16 -3.39 4.68
C ILE A 22 12.77 -3.84 4.24
N TRP A 23 12.56 -5.16 4.19
CA TRP A 23 11.30 -5.77 3.78
C TRP A 23 10.36 -5.86 4.98
N TRP A 24 9.13 -5.40 4.82
CA TRP A 24 8.05 -5.54 5.79
C TRP A 24 6.96 -6.45 5.23
N ASN A 25 6.20 -7.09 6.11
CA ASN A 25 5.07 -7.96 5.77
C ASN A 25 3.73 -7.32 6.10
N GLU A 26 3.65 -6.65 7.25
CA GLU A 26 2.45 -5.98 7.71
C GLU A 26 2.55 -4.46 7.56
N PRO A 27 1.49 -3.75 7.14
CA PRO A 27 1.55 -2.31 6.88
C PRO A 27 2.04 -1.45 8.06
N TYR A 28 1.76 -1.85 9.29
CA TYR A 28 2.18 -1.11 10.49
C TYR A 28 3.70 -1.13 10.68
N GLU A 29 4.41 -2.16 10.20
CA GLU A 29 5.86 -2.29 10.34
C GLU A 29 6.58 -1.15 9.59
N ALA A 30 6.08 -0.77 8.41
CA ALA A 30 6.62 0.35 7.63
C ALA A 30 6.54 1.67 8.41
N LYS A 31 5.43 1.90 9.11
CA LYS A 31 5.23 3.06 9.98
C LYS A 31 6.21 3.05 11.15
N GLU A 32 6.38 1.93 11.85
CA GLU A 32 7.31 1.83 12.98
C GLU A 32 8.77 2.04 12.54
N LEU A 33 9.17 1.50 11.39
CA LEU A 33 10.52 1.72 10.83
C LEU A 33 10.80 3.21 10.54
N LEU A 34 9.80 3.95 10.08
CA LEU A 34 9.91 5.40 9.85
C LEU A 34 9.98 6.18 11.16
N LEU A 35 9.12 5.85 12.13
CA LEU A 35 9.05 6.54 13.43
C LEU A 35 10.32 6.34 14.27
N THR A 36 10.91 5.14 14.21
CA THR A 36 12.17 4.82 14.90
C THR A 36 13.41 5.39 14.20
N GLY A 37 13.27 5.91 12.99
CA GLY A 37 14.40 6.37 12.17
C GLY A 37 15.27 5.24 11.61
N ALA A 38 14.79 3.99 11.66
CA ALA A 38 15.48 2.84 11.06
C ALA A 38 15.55 2.94 9.52
N VAL A 39 14.60 3.66 8.91
CA VAL A 39 14.60 4.04 7.50
C VAL A 39 14.31 5.53 7.34
N VAL A 40 14.85 6.12 6.26
CA VAL A 40 14.60 7.54 5.91
C VAL A 40 13.50 7.72 4.87
N MET A 41 13.04 6.62 4.28
CA MET A 41 11.97 6.57 3.26
C MET A 41 11.31 5.20 3.32
N GLY A 42 10.00 5.15 3.08
CA GLY A 42 9.22 3.90 3.05
C GLY A 42 8.05 3.99 2.08
N SER A 43 7.51 2.82 1.73
CA SER A 43 6.23 2.68 1.04
C SER A 43 5.28 1.89 1.93
N GLY A 44 4.00 2.24 1.90
CA GLY A 44 2.99 1.64 2.77
C GLY A 44 1.57 2.10 2.43
N LEU A 45 0.60 1.61 3.20
CA LEU A 45 -0.79 2.00 3.03
C LEU A 45 -1.00 3.44 3.48
N LYS A 46 -1.84 4.19 2.74
CA LYS A 46 -2.16 5.57 3.07
C LYS A 46 -2.78 5.71 4.47
N SER A 47 -3.57 4.72 4.91
CA SER A 47 -4.17 4.67 6.25
C SER A 47 -3.13 4.67 7.37
N GLU A 48 -1.94 4.09 7.13
CA GLU A 48 -0.86 4.04 8.11
C GLU A 48 0.05 5.27 8.05
N LEU A 49 0.30 5.79 6.83
CA LEU A 49 1.30 6.84 6.61
C LEU A 49 0.74 8.26 6.71
N ALA A 50 -0.51 8.50 6.25
CA ALA A 50 -1.11 9.84 6.30
C ALA A 50 -1.22 10.44 7.72
N PRO A 51 -1.55 9.67 8.78
CA PRO A 51 -1.53 10.18 10.14
C PRO A 51 -0.17 10.76 10.58
N LEU A 52 0.93 10.27 10.01
CA LEU A 52 2.28 10.67 10.43
C LEU A 52 2.61 12.12 10.06
N GLU A 53 2.04 12.68 9.00
CA GLU A 53 2.30 14.07 8.59
C GLU A 53 1.82 15.09 9.64
N VAL A 54 0.90 14.69 10.53
CA VAL A 54 0.31 15.60 11.53
C VAL A 54 1.28 15.88 12.68
N ASP A 55 2.01 14.86 13.13
CA ASP A 55 2.79 14.88 14.36
C ASP A 55 4.30 14.68 14.13
N THR A 56 4.73 14.53 12.87
CA THR A 56 6.13 14.30 12.52
C THR A 56 6.60 15.26 11.41
N ARG A 57 7.89 15.17 11.04
CA ARG A 57 8.46 15.87 9.87
C ARG A 57 8.46 15.01 8.60
N LEU A 58 7.73 13.90 8.61
CA LEU A 58 7.57 13.04 7.43
C LEU A 58 6.56 13.65 6.48
N GLU A 59 6.81 13.48 5.18
CA GLU A 59 5.89 13.89 4.12
C GLU A 59 5.48 12.66 3.29
N VAL A 60 4.21 12.58 2.93
CA VAL A 60 3.62 11.54 2.09
C VAL A 60 3.53 12.06 0.66
N LEU A 61 4.42 11.52 -0.18
CA LEU A 61 4.40 11.77 -1.61
C LEU A 61 3.20 11.05 -2.24
N ASN A 62 2.26 11.83 -2.77
CA ASN A 62 1.08 11.31 -3.47
C ASN A 62 1.32 11.05 -4.97
N ASP A 63 2.48 11.40 -5.51
CA ASP A 63 2.82 11.19 -6.93
C ASP A 63 3.12 9.70 -7.19
N GLY A 64 2.58 9.14 -8.27
CA GLY A 64 2.78 7.74 -8.63
C GLY A 64 2.10 6.72 -7.72
N HIS A 65 1.19 7.12 -6.82
CA HIS A 65 0.51 6.16 -5.96
C HIS A 65 -0.41 5.22 -6.75
N ILE A 66 -0.55 4.00 -6.22
CA ILE A 66 -1.45 2.99 -6.77
C ILE A 66 -2.80 3.07 -6.06
N ARG A 67 -3.87 3.34 -6.81
CA ARG A 67 -5.24 3.28 -6.34
C ARG A 67 -5.74 1.84 -6.46
N LEU A 68 -6.19 1.31 -5.32
CA LEU A 68 -6.77 -0.02 -5.18
C LEU A 68 -8.27 0.10 -4.88
N PRO A 69 -9.16 -0.44 -5.73
CA PRO A 69 -10.57 -0.53 -5.37
C PRO A 69 -10.74 -1.58 -4.28
N ILE A 70 -11.39 -1.21 -3.18
CA ILE A 70 -11.81 -2.13 -2.12
C ILE A 70 -13.27 -2.49 -2.39
N SER A 71 -13.56 -3.79 -2.43
CA SER A 71 -14.90 -4.32 -2.71
C SER A 71 -15.36 -5.20 -1.57
N TRP A 72 -16.63 -5.06 -1.20
CA TRP A 72 -17.31 -6.04 -0.36
C TRP A 72 -17.92 -7.15 -1.22
N ALA A 73 -17.93 -8.38 -0.72
CA ALA A 73 -18.53 -9.52 -1.40
C ALA A 73 -19.18 -10.48 -0.40
N VAL A 74 -20.33 -11.03 -0.78
CA VAL A 74 -20.97 -12.16 -0.08
C VAL A 74 -20.69 -13.42 -0.89
N THR A 75 -20.06 -14.42 -0.26
CA THR A 75 -19.72 -15.67 -0.96
C THR A 75 -20.96 -16.52 -1.22
N THR A 76 -20.93 -17.30 -2.30
CA THR A 76 -22.03 -18.21 -2.67
C THR A 76 -22.23 -19.33 -1.66
N SER A 77 -21.21 -19.68 -0.88
CA SER A 77 -21.25 -20.69 0.19
C SER A 77 -21.57 -20.11 1.57
N SER A 78 -21.79 -18.79 1.71
CA SER A 78 -22.09 -18.19 3.01
C SER A 78 -23.38 -18.76 3.61
N GLU A 79 -23.34 -19.12 4.89
CA GLU A 79 -24.52 -19.53 5.67
C GLU A 79 -25.37 -18.31 6.09
N ASN A 80 -24.76 -17.11 6.13
CA ASN A 80 -25.38 -15.86 6.59
C ASN A 80 -25.61 -14.87 5.44
N LYS A 81 -26.12 -15.35 4.29
CA LYS A 81 -26.29 -14.50 3.09
C LYS A 81 -27.19 -13.30 3.34
N ALA A 82 -28.32 -13.51 4.01
CA ALA A 82 -29.29 -12.45 4.28
C ALA A 82 -28.65 -11.31 5.09
N GLN A 83 -28.00 -11.65 6.21
CA GLN A 83 -27.29 -10.69 7.06
C GLN A 83 -26.13 -10.05 6.32
N GLY A 84 -25.43 -10.80 5.47
CA GLY A 84 -24.40 -10.26 4.58
C GLY A 84 -24.94 -9.16 3.67
N PHE A 85 -26.08 -9.39 3.02
CA PHE A 85 -26.73 -8.36 2.19
C PHE A 85 -27.26 -7.19 3.00
N GLU A 86 -27.84 -7.41 4.18
CA GLU A 86 -28.23 -6.32 5.09
C GLU A 86 -27.05 -5.44 5.49
N PHE A 87 -25.90 -6.06 5.82
CA PHE A 87 -24.67 -5.35 6.10
C PHE A 87 -24.16 -4.55 4.89
N LEU A 88 -24.23 -5.12 3.68
CA LEU A 88 -23.88 -4.37 2.47
C LEU A 88 -24.79 -3.16 2.28
N THR A 89 -26.11 -3.34 2.41
CA THR A 89 -27.06 -2.24 2.30
C THR A 89 -26.78 -1.15 3.32
N TYR A 90 -26.49 -1.52 4.57
CA TYR A 90 -26.12 -0.58 5.63
C TYR A 90 -24.82 0.15 5.30
N SER A 91 -23.73 -0.58 5.02
CA SER A 91 -22.38 -0.02 4.85
C SER A 91 -22.25 0.83 3.59
N LEU A 92 -23.06 0.58 2.57
CA LEU A 92 -23.04 1.32 1.31
C LEU A 92 -23.93 2.58 1.32
N ARG A 93 -24.62 2.89 2.42
CA ARG A 93 -25.31 4.19 2.57
C ARG A 93 -24.29 5.33 2.52
N PRO A 94 -24.63 6.49 1.93
CA PRO A 94 -23.66 7.58 1.71
C PRO A 94 -22.91 8.04 2.96
N ASP A 95 -23.60 8.17 4.09
CA ASP A 95 -23.07 8.57 5.39
C ASP A 95 -22.12 7.52 5.97
N HIS A 96 -22.52 6.24 5.99
CA HIS A 96 -21.66 5.15 6.49
C HIS A 96 -20.45 4.91 5.59
N MET A 97 -20.62 5.01 4.27
CA MET A 97 -19.53 4.93 3.31
C MET A 97 -18.54 6.08 3.51
N ALA A 98 -19.03 7.30 3.66
CA ALA A 98 -18.20 8.48 3.91
C ALA A 98 -17.42 8.35 5.23
N ASN A 99 -18.06 7.89 6.30
CA ASN A 99 -17.38 7.64 7.56
C ASN A 99 -16.29 6.56 7.43
N THR A 100 -16.57 5.47 6.71
CA THR A 100 -15.57 4.42 6.47
C THR A 100 -14.39 4.94 5.64
N ALA A 101 -14.69 5.65 4.54
CA ALA A 101 -13.71 6.26 3.66
C ALA A 101 -12.79 7.24 4.40
N TYR A 102 -13.38 8.07 5.26
CA TYR A 102 -12.67 9.00 6.15
C TYR A 102 -11.69 8.28 7.08
N ASN A 103 -12.12 7.24 7.79
CA ASN A 103 -11.26 6.49 8.72
C ASN A 103 -10.13 5.72 8.00
N LEU A 104 -10.34 5.34 6.73
CA LEU A 104 -9.33 4.66 5.92
C LEU A 104 -8.43 5.60 5.12
N TYR A 105 -8.60 6.92 5.25
CA TYR A 105 -7.90 7.90 4.41
C TYR A 105 -8.10 7.63 2.90
N ALA A 106 -9.25 7.07 2.52
CA ALA A 106 -9.58 6.56 1.17
C ALA A 106 -10.81 7.27 0.57
N TYR A 107 -10.95 7.25 -0.77
CA TYR A 107 -12.08 7.90 -1.48
C TYR A 107 -13.34 7.03 -1.48
N PRO A 108 -14.51 7.58 -1.09
CA PRO A 108 -15.76 6.86 -1.25
C PRO A 108 -16.04 6.68 -2.75
N THR A 109 -16.67 5.57 -3.12
CA THR A 109 -16.93 5.24 -4.52
C THR A 109 -18.23 5.85 -5.05
N ARG A 110 -19.11 6.33 -4.16
CA ARG A 110 -20.37 6.99 -4.52
C ARG A 110 -20.21 8.51 -4.46
N ASP A 111 -20.61 9.20 -5.53
CA ASP A 111 -20.65 10.67 -5.55
C ASP A 111 -21.49 11.24 -4.40
N SER A 112 -22.65 10.63 -4.13
CA SER A 112 -23.52 10.98 -2.99
C SER A 112 -22.83 10.94 -1.61
N ALA A 113 -21.74 10.19 -1.45
CA ALA A 113 -20.98 10.10 -0.20
C ALA A 113 -19.90 11.18 -0.09
N VAL A 114 -19.47 11.79 -1.20
CA VAL A 114 -18.37 12.77 -1.22
C VAL A 114 -18.70 14.00 -0.35
N HIS A 115 -19.94 14.48 -0.41
CA HIS A 115 -20.39 15.63 0.40
C HIS A 115 -20.24 15.39 1.91
N PHE A 116 -20.50 14.18 2.39
CA PHE A 116 -20.35 13.82 3.80
C PHE A 116 -18.88 13.75 4.22
N VAL A 117 -17.98 13.32 3.31
CA VAL A 117 -16.54 13.33 3.60
C VAL A 117 -16.02 14.74 3.76
N ASP A 118 -16.48 15.70 2.94
CA ASP A 118 -16.12 17.12 3.10
C ASP A 118 -16.56 17.64 4.49
N GLU A 119 -17.76 17.27 4.96
CA GLU A 119 -18.26 17.60 6.30
C GLU A 119 -17.40 16.99 7.43
N TYR A 120 -16.98 15.73 7.28
CA TYR A 120 -16.05 15.11 8.22
C TYR A 120 -14.65 15.76 8.17
N SER A 121 -14.19 16.14 6.98
CA SER A 121 -12.86 16.72 6.77
C SER A 121 -12.67 18.10 7.39
N GLY A 122 -13.75 18.87 7.54
CA GLY A 122 -13.75 20.12 8.31
C GLY A 122 -13.36 19.97 9.79
N LYS A 123 -13.19 18.72 10.26
CA LYS A 123 -12.78 18.34 11.61
C LYS A 123 -11.36 17.74 11.71
N ILE A 124 -10.60 17.57 10.60
CA ILE A 124 -9.19 17.09 10.64
C ILE A 124 -8.22 18.08 9.98
N LYS A 125 -7.00 18.12 10.50
CA LYS A 125 -5.77 18.66 9.89
C LYS A 125 -5.32 18.03 8.55
N TYR A 126 -5.88 16.91 8.10
CA TYR A 126 -5.47 16.23 6.85
C TYR A 126 -6.53 16.44 5.76
N PRO A 127 -6.31 17.32 4.78
CA PRO A 127 -7.29 17.53 3.73
C PRO A 127 -7.39 16.26 2.87
N PHE A 128 -8.50 15.57 3.07
CA PHE A 128 -8.99 14.49 2.21
C PHE A 128 -8.95 14.88 0.70
N ASN A 129 -9.00 16.18 0.44
CA ASN A 129 -9.00 16.84 -0.86
C ASN A 129 -7.61 17.15 -1.45
N ALA A 130 -6.53 16.46 -1.07
CA ALA A 130 -5.22 16.65 -1.71
C ALA A 130 -5.24 16.45 -3.25
N GLN A 131 -6.22 15.72 -3.81
CA GLN A 131 -6.42 15.62 -5.27
C GLN A 131 -7.20 16.79 -5.89
N ARG A 132 -7.95 17.56 -5.08
CA ARG A 132 -8.77 18.70 -5.53
C ARG A 132 -7.98 20.02 -5.50
N ASN A 133 -6.92 20.11 -4.71
CA ASN A 133 -6.07 21.30 -4.59
C ASN A 133 -5.06 21.44 -5.75
N GLY A 134 -5.54 21.52 -7.00
CA GLY A 134 -4.89 22.17 -8.16
C GLY A 134 -3.51 21.66 -8.63
N LYS A 135 -2.77 20.91 -7.81
CA LYS A 135 -1.55 20.19 -8.19
C LYS A 135 -2.00 18.89 -8.83
N LYS A 136 -2.27 18.99 -10.13
CA LYS A 136 -2.43 17.90 -11.10
C LYS A 136 -2.13 16.52 -10.50
N ALA A 137 -3.18 15.80 -10.09
CA ALA A 137 -3.16 14.37 -9.78
C ALA A 137 -2.93 13.54 -11.07
N ASN A 138 -1.96 13.93 -11.89
CA ASN A 138 -1.74 13.43 -13.24
C ASN A 138 -1.02 12.07 -13.27
N GLN A 139 -0.67 11.49 -12.11
CA GLN A 139 0.09 10.25 -12.03
C GLN A 139 -0.55 9.23 -11.07
N VAL A 140 -1.87 9.30 -10.84
CA VAL A 140 -2.54 8.21 -10.12
C VAL A 140 -2.55 6.98 -11.02
N LEU A 141 -1.91 5.90 -10.56
CA LEU A 141 -1.95 4.62 -11.24
C LEU A 141 -3.13 3.83 -10.67
N VAL A 142 -4.11 3.46 -11.50
CA VAL A 142 -5.16 2.52 -11.06
C VAL A 142 -4.62 1.11 -11.27
N GLN A 143 -4.73 0.25 -10.25
CA GLN A 143 -4.33 -1.14 -10.41
C GLN A 143 -5.17 -1.81 -11.50
N ASP A 144 -4.51 -2.39 -12.50
CA ASP A 144 -5.13 -3.30 -13.45
C ASP A 144 -5.41 -4.65 -12.77
N SER A 145 -6.65 -4.85 -12.33
CA SER A 145 -7.09 -6.08 -11.65
C SER A 145 -6.99 -7.31 -12.55
N THR A 146 -7.25 -7.17 -13.85
CA THR A 146 -7.16 -8.30 -14.80
C THR A 146 -5.72 -8.76 -14.95
N TRP A 147 -4.79 -7.82 -15.15
CA TRP A 147 -3.36 -8.12 -15.17
C TRP A 147 -2.90 -8.71 -13.83
N TYR A 148 -3.33 -8.12 -12.70
CA TYR A 148 -2.94 -8.57 -11.37
C TYR A 148 -3.36 -10.01 -11.10
N LEU A 149 -4.58 -10.40 -11.49
CA LEU A 149 -5.07 -11.76 -11.34
C LEU A 149 -4.38 -12.73 -12.30
N THR A 150 -4.35 -12.40 -13.59
CA THR A 150 -3.84 -13.30 -14.65
C THR A 150 -2.35 -13.57 -14.55
N THR A 151 -1.57 -12.61 -14.05
CA THR A 151 -0.10 -12.76 -13.93
C THR A 151 0.36 -13.17 -12.53
N LYS A 152 -0.55 -13.47 -11.58
CA LYS A 152 -0.20 -13.72 -10.15
C LYS A 152 0.88 -14.78 -10.00
N LYS A 153 0.68 -15.95 -10.61
CA LYS A 153 1.64 -17.07 -10.54
C LYS A 153 3.00 -16.65 -11.09
N LEU A 154 3.03 -16.02 -12.27
CA LEU A 154 4.27 -15.57 -12.91
C LEU A 154 5.03 -14.57 -12.04
N ARG A 155 4.34 -13.54 -11.50
CA ARG A 155 4.96 -12.54 -10.61
C ARG A 155 5.52 -13.18 -9.36
N GLN A 156 4.73 -14.04 -8.70
CA GLN A 156 5.13 -14.69 -7.46
C GLN A 156 6.38 -15.56 -7.68
N THR A 157 6.35 -16.44 -8.69
CA THR A 157 7.49 -17.32 -8.99
C THR A 157 8.76 -16.53 -9.34
N LYS A 158 8.65 -15.50 -10.21
CA LYS A 158 9.82 -14.68 -10.58
C LYS A 158 10.37 -13.89 -9.39
N PHE A 159 9.48 -13.33 -8.56
CA PHE A 159 9.89 -12.57 -7.37
C PHE A 159 10.56 -13.46 -6.32
N GLU A 160 10.01 -14.64 -6.04
CA GLU A 160 10.59 -15.60 -5.09
C GLU A 160 11.97 -16.10 -5.54
N LEU A 161 12.10 -16.45 -6.82
CA LEU A 161 13.39 -16.86 -7.40
C LEU A 161 14.43 -15.73 -7.31
N TRP A 162 14.03 -14.53 -7.69
CA TRP A 162 14.87 -13.34 -7.61
C TRP A 162 15.29 -13.05 -6.16
N LEU A 163 14.36 -13.07 -5.20
CA LEU A 163 14.66 -12.78 -3.80
C LEU A 163 15.59 -13.83 -3.18
N SER A 164 15.39 -15.11 -3.53
CA SER A 164 16.27 -16.21 -3.10
C SER A 164 17.70 -16.00 -3.60
N ASP A 165 17.87 -15.65 -4.88
CA ASP A 165 19.17 -15.36 -5.47
C ASP A 165 19.87 -14.17 -4.78
N LYS A 166 19.16 -13.05 -4.62
CA LYS A 166 19.71 -11.85 -3.97
C LYS A 166 20.07 -12.08 -2.50
N SER A 167 19.29 -12.88 -1.78
CA SER A 167 19.57 -13.21 -0.37
C SER A 167 20.88 -14.00 -0.22
N LYS A 168 21.23 -14.85 -1.19
CA LYS A 168 22.50 -15.58 -1.22
C LYS A 168 23.67 -14.64 -1.50
N GLU A 169 23.52 -13.73 -2.46
CA GLU A 169 24.55 -12.73 -2.78
C GLU A 169 24.87 -11.83 -1.58
N VAL A 170 23.86 -11.37 -0.83
CA VAL A 170 24.06 -10.55 0.37
C VAL A 170 24.74 -11.32 1.48
N LYS A 171 24.39 -12.60 1.70
CA LYS A 171 25.11 -13.45 2.67
C LYS A 171 26.58 -13.58 2.32
N VAL A 172 26.89 -13.88 1.05
CA VAL A 172 28.29 -13.95 0.57
C VAL A 172 29.04 -12.62 0.77
N ARG A 173 28.39 -11.47 0.53
CA ARG A 173 28.99 -10.16 0.78
C ARG A 173 29.18 -9.86 2.26
N ALA A 174 28.24 -10.24 3.12
CA ALA A 174 28.36 -10.06 4.56
C ALA A 174 29.52 -10.90 5.13
N ASP A 175 29.67 -12.13 4.66
CA ASP A 175 30.75 -13.06 5.08
C ASP A 175 32.14 -12.62 4.60
N THR A 176 32.20 -11.79 3.56
CA THR A 176 33.46 -11.29 2.96
C THR A 176 33.75 -9.83 3.30
N SER A 177 32.83 -9.12 3.95
CA SER A 177 32.98 -7.71 4.30
C SER A 177 33.35 -7.52 5.78
N PRO A 178 34.44 -6.80 6.10
CA PRO A 178 34.85 -6.57 7.49
C PRO A 178 33.87 -5.68 8.29
N TYR A 179 32.79 -5.16 7.68
CA TYR A 179 31.87 -4.19 8.29
C TYR A 179 30.45 -4.72 8.55
N PHE A 180 30.07 -5.91 8.07
CA PHE A 180 28.68 -6.39 8.10
C PHE A 180 28.36 -7.46 9.17
N SER A 181 29.27 -7.73 10.10
CA SER A 181 29.13 -8.80 11.12
C SER A 181 28.18 -8.53 12.30
N ARG A 182 27.21 -7.61 12.19
CA ARG A 182 26.22 -7.35 13.25
C ARG A 182 24.79 -7.30 12.72
N ARG A 183 24.22 -8.46 12.36
CA ARG A 183 22.78 -8.63 12.15
C ARG A 183 22.21 -9.85 12.88
N GLU A 184 22.74 -10.17 14.05
CA GLU A 184 22.06 -11.02 15.01
C GLU A 184 21.58 -10.15 16.17
N ARG A 185 20.32 -9.73 16.10
CA ARG A 185 19.47 -9.29 17.23
C ARG A 185 18.23 -8.66 16.60
N PHE A 186 17.29 -9.50 16.18
CA PHE A 186 15.84 -9.27 16.11
C PHE A 186 15.25 -10.59 15.58
N GLN A 187 15.15 -11.57 16.48
CA GLN A 187 14.16 -12.64 16.43
C GLN A 187 13.18 -12.38 17.58
#